data_AF-A0A9B0TK38-F1
#
_entry.id   AF-A0A9B0TK38-F1
#
_cell.length_a   1.000
_cell.length_b   1.000
_cell.length_c   1.000
_cell.angle_alpha   90.00
_cell.angle_beta   90.00
_cell.angle_gamma   90.00
#
_symmetry.space_group_name_H-M   'P 1'
#
loop_
_entity.id
_entity.type
_entity.pdbx_description
1 polymer ?
#
loop_
_entity_poly.entity_id
_entity_poly.type
_entity_poly.pdbx_seq_one_letter_code
_entity_poly.pdbx_strand_id
1 'polypeptide(L)'
;MKLLLLCLGLSLACAHVEGKPNVVKHNINMTKAAGVWYSVLFASDDREQIEENGSLRVFVQTLQVLDNSSLYYQLHIMMDDGYNTVKVVETNYDEYIMYHLHNVNDERNFQLMELYGRDKDLSQDIKDRFVRYCRQHGVPEENILDLTTVDRCLETRDAKETQGEEET
;
A
#
# COMPACT_ATOMS: atom_id res chain seq x y z
N MET A 1 10.72 15.57 55.54
CA MET A 1 11.27 14.54 54.63
C MET A 1 10.22 13.47 54.40
N LYS A 2 9.55 13.50 53.23
CA LYS A 2 8.76 12.43 52.57
C LYS A 2 7.74 13.11 51.64
N LEU A 3 8.23 13.73 50.57
CA LEU A 3 7.38 14.13 49.44
C LEU A 3 8.21 14.38 48.16
N LEU A 4 9.25 13.57 47.91
CA LEU A 4 10.12 13.70 46.74
C LEU A 4 10.35 12.37 45.99
N LEU A 5 9.44 11.41 46.14
CA LEU A 5 9.59 10.07 45.54
C LEU A 5 8.46 9.67 44.58
N LEU A 6 7.63 10.61 44.14
CA LEU A 6 6.50 10.33 43.22
C LEU A 6 6.74 10.75 41.77
N CYS A 7 7.98 11.10 41.39
CA CYS A 7 8.31 11.47 40.01
C CYS A 7 9.16 10.43 39.25
N LEU A 8 9.44 9.26 39.84
CA LEU A 8 10.26 8.21 39.22
C LEU A 8 9.44 7.03 38.67
N GLY A 9 8.11 7.14 38.61
CA GLY A 9 7.21 6.04 38.24
C GLY A 9 6.41 6.19 36.94
N LEU A 10 6.58 7.29 36.19
CA LEU A 10 5.79 7.56 34.97
C LEU A 10 6.65 7.95 33.75
N SER A 11 7.85 7.37 33.64
CA SER A 11 8.64 7.42 32.40
C SER A 11 8.91 6.04 31.79
N LEU A 12 8.18 5.00 32.22
CA LEU A 12 8.35 3.63 31.72
C LEU A 12 7.13 3.17 30.93
N ALA A 13 6.84 3.90 29.86
CA ALA A 13 6.15 3.37 28.67
C ALA A 13 6.65 4.06 27.39
N CYS A 14 7.93 4.42 27.35
CA CYS A 14 8.65 4.65 26.09
C CYS A 14 9.62 3.49 25.90
N ALA A 15 9.05 2.34 25.59
CA ALA A 15 9.73 1.36 24.77
C ALA A 15 8.79 1.12 23.57
N HIS A 16 8.62 2.15 22.74
CA HIS A 16 8.38 1.86 21.33
C HIS A 16 9.64 1.11 20.92
N VAL A 17 9.52 -0.21 20.80
CA VAL A 17 10.56 -1.02 20.19
C VAL A 17 10.61 -0.53 18.75
N GLU A 18 11.41 0.51 18.50
CA GLU A 18 11.93 0.85 17.18
C GLU A 18 12.91 -0.26 16.76
N GLY A 19 12.42 -1.49 16.75
CA GLY A 19 12.98 -2.51 15.90
C GLY A 19 12.71 -1.99 14.50
N LYS A 20 13.75 -1.76 13.71
CA LYS A 20 13.59 -1.54 12.27
C LYS A 20 12.54 -2.53 11.78
N PRO A 21 11.47 -2.09 11.10
CA PRO A 21 10.50 -3.03 10.55
C PRO A 21 11.30 -4.08 9.77
N ASN A 22 10.94 -5.35 9.94
CA ASN A 22 11.69 -6.46 9.34
C ASN A 22 11.41 -6.47 7.82
N VAL A 23 11.95 -5.48 7.11
CA VAL A 23 11.68 -5.20 5.71
C VAL A 23 12.26 -6.32 4.86
N VAL A 24 11.38 -6.96 4.10
CA VAL A 24 11.70 -8.04 3.16
C VAL A 24 11.62 -7.49 1.74
N LYS A 25 12.66 -7.74 0.93
CA LYS A 25 12.76 -7.29 -0.47
C LYS A 25 12.78 -8.41 -1.50
N HIS A 26 13.01 -9.64 -1.04
CA HIS A 26 13.19 -10.83 -1.86
C HIS A 26 12.51 -12.02 -1.21
N ASN A 27 12.14 -13.04 -1.99
CA ASN A 27 11.47 -14.25 -1.50
C ASN A 27 10.25 -13.93 -0.65
N ILE A 28 9.46 -12.94 -1.10
CA ILE A 28 8.33 -12.41 -0.36
C ILE A 28 7.28 -13.50 -0.26
N ASN A 29 6.96 -13.90 0.97
CA ASN A 29 5.89 -14.84 1.23
C ASN A 29 4.53 -14.13 1.12
N MET A 30 3.86 -14.32 0.00
CA MET A 30 2.58 -13.68 -0.25
C MET A 30 1.44 -14.20 0.64
N THR A 31 1.56 -15.41 1.20
CA THR A 31 0.60 -15.90 2.20
C THR A 31 0.61 -15.01 3.45
N LYS A 32 1.77 -14.45 3.83
CA LYS A 32 1.85 -13.45 4.93
C LYS A 32 1.28 -12.09 4.54
N ALA A 33 1.31 -11.76 3.24
CA ALA A 33 0.75 -10.51 2.73
C ALA A 33 -0.78 -10.60 2.48
N ALA A 34 -1.39 -11.78 2.64
CA ALA A 34 -2.82 -11.95 2.46
C ALA A 34 -3.63 -11.08 3.44
N GLY A 35 -4.87 -10.78 3.08
CA GLY A 35 -5.81 -10.00 3.89
C GLY A 35 -6.07 -8.60 3.35
N VAL A 36 -6.65 -7.76 4.19
CA VAL A 36 -7.13 -6.42 3.84
C VAL A 36 -5.97 -5.42 3.74
N TRP A 37 -6.06 -4.53 2.76
CA TRP A 37 -5.12 -3.44 2.52
C TRP A 37 -5.85 -2.15 2.12
N TYR A 38 -5.18 -1.01 2.29
CA TYR A 38 -5.67 0.32 1.89
C TYR A 38 -4.67 1.00 0.97
N SER A 39 -5.15 1.59 -0.12
CA SER A 39 -4.31 2.41 -1.00
C SER A 39 -3.92 3.73 -0.32
N VAL A 40 -2.62 4.01 -0.19
CA VAL A 40 -2.10 5.20 0.51
C VAL A 40 -1.49 6.19 -0.47
N LEU A 41 -0.44 5.80 -1.21
CA LEU A 41 0.21 6.66 -2.21
C LEU A 41 0.31 5.95 -3.56
N PHE A 42 0.04 6.68 -4.64
CA PHE A 42 0.32 6.27 -6.02
C PHE A 42 1.34 7.19 -6.67
N ALA A 43 2.15 6.68 -7.57
CA ALA A 43 3.09 7.47 -8.37
C ALA A 43 3.25 6.89 -9.77
N SER A 44 3.27 7.73 -10.79
CA SER A 44 3.42 7.29 -12.18
C SER A 44 4.21 8.29 -13.00
N ASP A 45 4.99 7.83 -13.99
CA ASP A 45 5.55 8.72 -15.01
C ASP A 45 4.48 9.15 -16.06
N ASP A 46 3.33 8.47 -16.08
CA ASP A 46 2.11 8.89 -16.75
C ASP A 46 1.00 9.16 -15.73
N ARG A 47 0.98 10.40 -15.21
CA ARG A 47 0.11 10.82 -14.09
C ARG A 47 -1.38 10.70 -14.42
N GLU A 48 -1.77 10.91 -15.68
CA GLU A 48 -3.17 10.78 -16.15
C GLU A 48 -3.76 9.40 -15.86
N GLN A 49 -2.93 8.34 -15.85
CA GLN A 49 -3.37 6.97 -15.59
C GLN A 49 -3.85 6.74 -14.15
N ILE A 50 -3.39 7.55 -13.20
CA ILE A 50 -3.68 7.40 -11.77
C ILE A 50 -4.59 8.51 -11.21
N GLU A 51 -4.80 9.58 -11.95
CA GLU A 51 -5.74 10.64 -11.62
C GLU A 51 -7.20 10.18 -11.73
N GLU A 52 -8.13 11.04 -11.29
CA GLU A 52 -9.56 10.74 -11.37
C GLU A 52 -9.98 10.38 -12.80
N ASN A 53 -10.69 9.26 -12.94
CA ASN A 53 -11.04 8.61 -14.22
C ASN A 53 -9.87 7.98 -15.00
N GLY A 54 -8.66 8.00 -14.44
CA GLY A 54 -7.50 7.29 -14.96
C GLY A 54 -7.71 5.77 -14.96
N SER A 55 -7.20 5.11 -15.99
CA SER A 55 -7.43 3.68 -16.27
C SER A 55 -6.92 2.74 -15.16
N LEU A 56 -5.88 3.19 -14.44
CA LEU A 56 -5.23 2.49 -13.34
C LEU A 56 -5.45 3.16 -11.98
N ARG A 57 -6.48 4.01 -11.86
CA ARG A 57 -6.92 4.49 -10.55
C ARG A 57 -7.69 3.38 -9.82
N VAL A 58 -6.94 2.42 -9.27
CA VAL A 58 -7.49 1.28 -8.53
C VAL A 58 -7.33 1.43 -7.02
N PHE A 59 -8.32 0.96 -6.26
CA PHE A 59 -8.22 0.86 -4.81
C PHE A 59 -8.18 -0.60 -4.38
N VAL A 60 -7.06 -1.03 -3.80
CA VAL A 60 -6.92 -2.41 -3.33
C VAL A 60 -7.91 -2.68 -2.20
N GLN A 61 -8.56 -3.84 -2.23
CA GLN A 61 -9.43 -4.30 -1.14
C GLN A 61 -8.75 -5.40 -0.33
N THR A 62 -8.58 -6.57 -0.96
CA THR A 62 -8.05 -7.77 -0.31
C THR A 62 -7.04 -8.44 -1.23
N LEU A 63 -5.90 -8.86 -0.65
CA LEU A 63 -4.98 -9.79 -1.29
C LEU A 63 -5.34 -11.22 -0.88
N GLN A 64 -5.68 -12.06 -1.86
CA GLN A 64 -5.98 -13.47 -1.62
C GLN A 64 -4.95 -14.35 -2.32
N VAL A 65 -4.46 -15.36 -1.60
CA VAL A 65 -3.64 -16.43 -2.18
C VAL A 65 -4.55 -17.62 -2.41
N LEU A 66 -4.59 -18.11 -3.65
CA LEU A 66 -5.34 -19.30 -4.03
C LEU A 66 -4.53 -20.57 -3.76
N ASP A 67 -5.22 -21.71 -3.62
CA ASP A 67 -4.61 -23.00 -3.26
C ASP A 67 -3.53 -23.47 -4.24
N ASN A 68 -3.59 -23.02 -5.49
CA ASN A 68 -2.59 -23.29 -6.52
C ASN A 68 -1.38 -22.32 -6.46
N SER A 69 -1.18 -21.65 -5.34
CA SER A 69 -0.15 -20.61 -5.14
C SER A 69 -0.26 -19.42 -6.10
N SER A 70 -1.42 -19.22 -6.75
CA SER A 70 -1.70 -18.02 -7.53
C SER A 70 -2.20 -16.90 -6.62
N LEU A 71 -1.94 -15.67 -7.02
CA LEU A 71 -2.50 -14.49 -6.36
C LEU A 71 -3.78 -14.07 -7.07
N TYR A 72 -4.87 -13.92 -6.32
CA TYR A 72 -6.10 -13.34 -6.80
C TYR A 72 -6.15 -11.86 -6.41
N TYR A 73 -6.15 -11.00 -7.43
CA TYR A 73 -6.40 -9.57 -7.32
C TYR A 73 -7.75 -9.29 -7.95
N GLN A 74 -8.73 -8.85 -7.15
CA GLN A 74 -9.98 -8.33 -7.71
C GLN A 74 -9.82 -6.82 -7.94
N LEU A 75 -9.68 -6.42 -9.20
CA LEU A 75 -9.56 -5.04 -9.63
C LEU A 75 -10.58 -4.78 -10.73
N HIS A 76 -11.24 -3.62 -10.71
CA HIS A 76 -11.98 -3.11 -11.86
C HIS A 76 -11.08 -2.10 -12.56
N ILE A 77 -10.55 -2.46 -13.73
CA ILE A 77 -9.69 -1.61 -14.56
C ILE A 77 -10.22 -1.56 -15.99
N MET A 78 -10.12 -0.39 -16.60
CA MET A 78 -10.15 -0.28 -18.06
C MET A 78 -8.71 -0.50 -18.50
N MET A 79 -8.39 -1.57 -19.20
CA MET A 79 -7.06 -1.72 -19.81
C MET A 79 -7.18 -1.38 -21.29
N ASP A 80 -6.38 -0.42 -21.74
CA ASP A 80 -5.99 -0.36 -23.15
C ASP A 80 -5.09 -1.58 -23.46
N ASP A 81 -4.83 -1.83 -24.74
CA ASP A 81 -3.99 -2.96 -25.16
C ASP A 81 -2.64 -2.99 -24.42
N GLY A 82 -2.13 -4.20 -24.13
CA GLY A 82 -0.87 -4.38 -23.42
C GLY A 82 -0.93 -5.36 -22.24
N TYR A 83 0.19 -5.51 -21.54
CA TYR A 83 0.30 -6.33 -20.34
C TYR A 83 1.07 -5.62 -19.23
N ASN A 84 0.64 -5.87 -17.99
CA ASN A 84 1.24 -5.29 -16.80
C ASN A 84 2.14 -6.31 -16.11
N THR A 85 3.40 -5.95 -15.85
CA THR A 85 4.29 -6.73 -15.00
C THR A 85 4.33 -6.09 -13.62
N VAL A 86 3.92 -6.84 -12.59
CA VAL A 86 3.85 -6.35 -11.21
C VAL A 86 4.92 -7.01 -10.36
N LYS A 87 5.70 -6.20 -9.63
CA LYS A 87 6.71 -6.65 -8.69
C LYS A 87 6.44 -6.05 -7.30
N VAL A 88 6.52 -6.88 -6.27
CA VAL A 88 6.63 -6.37 -4.89
C VAL A 88 8.06 -5.88 -4.67
N VAL A 89 8.21 -4.61 -4.32
CA VAL A 89 9.50 -3.93 -4.08
C VAL A 89 10.01 -4.29 -2.70
N GLU A 90 9.18 -4.05 -1.68
CA GLU A 90 9.46 -4.36 -0.30
C GLU A 90 8.18 -4.39 0.53
N THR A 91 8.22 -5.10 1.65
CA THR A 91 7.12 -5.17 2.62
C THR A 91 7.64 -5.61 3.98
N ASN A 92 6.94 -5.27 5.05
CA ASN A 92 7.10 -5.92 6.34
C ASN A 92 5.87 -6.75 6.74
N TYR A 93 4.93 -6.98 5.81
CA TYR A 93 3.65 -7.69 5.95
C TYR A 93 2.62 -7.04 6.89
N ASP A 94 3.09 -6.46 7.99
CA ASP A 94 2.27 -6.00 9.11
C ASP A 94 1.87 -4.52 9.01
N GLU A 95 2.60 -3.71 8.24
CA GLU A 95 2.31 -2.28 8.11
C GLU A 95 2.09 -1.88 6.65
N TYR A 96 3.00 -2.27 5.75
CA TYR A 96 2.95 -1.81 4.36
C TYR A 96 3.44 -2.85 3.35
N ILE A 97 2.99 -2.69 2.11
CA ILE A 97 3.55 -3.37 0.94
C ILE A 97 3.69 -2.35 -0.19
N MET A 98 4.84 -2.37 -0.87
CA MET A 98 5.15 -1.49 -1.99
C MET A 98 5.24 -2.30 -3.28
N TYR A 99 4.53 -1.86 -4.30
CA TYR A 99 4.54 -2.45 -5.63
C TYR A 99 5.20 -1.51 -6.65
N HIS A 100 5.82 -2.10 -7.66
CA HIS A 100 6.27 -1.44 -8.87
C HIS A 100 5.72 -2.25 -10.05
N LEU A 101 4.81 -1.62 -10.77
CA LEU A 101 4.19 -2.10 -11.99
C LEU A 101 4.86 -1.44 -13.19
N HIS A 102 5.13 -2.24 -14.23
CA HIS A 102 5.54 -1.74 -15.55
C HIS A 102 4.47 -2.15 -16.56
N ASN A 103 3.87 -1.16 -17.22
CA ASN A 103 2.96 -1.39 -18.32
C ASN A 103 3.76 -1.43 -19.62
N VAL A 104 3.54 -2.48 -20.41
CA VAL A 104 4.09 -2.60 -21.76
C VAL A 104 2.93 -2.70 -22.74
N ASN A 105 2.84 -1.71 -23.63
CA ASN A 105 1.90 -1.70 -24.74
C ASN A 105 2.61 -1.20 -26.02
N ASP A 106 1.91 -1.25 -27.16
CA ASP A 106 2.49 -0.90 -28.45
C ASP A 106 2.62 0.63 -28.66
N GLU A 107 1.90 1.43 -27.88
CA GLU A 107 1.81 2.89 -28.05
C GLU A 107 2.70 3.68 -27.07
N ARG A 108 2.60 3.38 -25.77
CA ARG A 108 3.27 4.10 -24.68
C ARG A 108 3.43 3.25 -23.41
N ASN A 109 4.67 2.84 -23.14
CA ASN A 109 5.03 2.25 -21.85
C ASN A 109 5.03 3.30 -20.74
N PHE A 110 4.61 2.89 -19.55
CA PHE A 110 4.70 3.71 -18.34
C PHE A 110 4.91 2.82 -17.12
N GLN A 111 5.28 3.43 -15.99
CA GLN A 111 5.48 2.74 -14.71
C GLN A 111 4.54 3.30 -13.65
N LEU A 112 4.03 2.41 -12.81
CA LEU A 112 3.18 2.74 -11.68
C LEU A 112 3.80 2.18 -10.40
N MET A 113 3.87 2.99 -9.35
CA MET A 113 4.28 2.56 -8.03
C MET A 113 3.15 2.77 -7.05
N GLU A 114 2.92 1.77 -6.22
CA GLU A 114 1.79 1.73 -5.31
C GLU A 114 2.28 1.44 -3.89
N LEU A 115 1.83 2.24 -2.93
CA LEU A 115 2.04 2.01 -1.50
C LEU A 115 0.71 1.67 -0.84
N TYR A 116 0.65 0.47 -0.28
CA TYR A 116 -0.50 0.00 0.48
C TYR A 116 -0.17 -0.12 1.96
N GLY A 117 -1.14 0.21 2.80
CA GLY A 117 -1.07 0.11 4.25
C GLY A 117 -2.05 -0.90 4.82
N ARG A 118 -1.70 -1.54 5.94
CA ARG A 118 -2.67 -2.28 6.77
C ARG A 118 -3.64 -1.33 7.48
N ASP A 119 -3.21 -0.11 7.72
CA ASP A 119 -4.04 1.00 8.18
C ASP A 119 -4.40 1.95 7.03
N LYS A 120 -5.42 2.79 7.27
CA LYS A 120 -5.93 3.79 6.30
C LYS A 120 -4.90 4.86 5.95
N ASP A 121 -3.84 5.02 6.74
CA ASP A 121 -2.69 5.88 6.51
C ASP A 121 -1.42 5.26 7.10
N LEU A 122 -0.24 5.78 6.76
CA LEU A 122 1.07 5.27 7.15
C LEU A 122 1.96 6.36 7.76
N SER A 123 2.97 5.93 8.53
CA SER A 123 3.95 6.86 9.08
C SER A 123 4.75 7.58 7.98
N GLN A 124 5.19 8.81 8.29
CA GLN A 124 5.97 9.61 7.35
C GLN A 124 7.27 8.90 6.92
N ASP A 125 7.89 8.11 7.79
CA ASP A 125 9.09 7.33 7.45
C ASP A 125 8.85 6.30 6.34
N ILE A 126 7.65 5.72 6.27
CA ILE A 126 7.26 4.79 5.20
C ILE A 126 6.97 5.58 3.92
N LYS A 127 6.21 6.68 4.02
CA LYS A 127 5.91 7.56 2.88
C LYS A 127 7.18 8.13 2.25
N ASP A 128 8.15 8.57 3.06
CA ASP A 128 9.44 9.09 2.59
C ASP A 128 10.29 8.01 1.90
N ARG A 129 10.22 6.75 2.34
CA ARG A 129 10.85 5.62 1.63
C ARG A 129 10.25 5.44 0.24
N PHE A 130 8.92 5.53 0.13
CA PHE A 130 8.22 5.47 -1.15
C PHE A 130 8.61 6.63 -2.07
N VAL A 131 8.60 7.87 -1.59
CA VAL A 131 9.03 9.05 -2.38
C VAL A 131 10.47 8.89 -2.87
N ARG A 132 11.40 8.41 -2.02
CA ARG A 132 12.78 8.13 -2.43
C ARG A 132 12.86 7.09 -3.53
N TYR A 133 12.09 6.01 -3.44
CA TYR A 133 12.04 4.97 -4.45
C TYR A 133 11.50 5.52 -5.79
N CYS A 134 10.39 6.27 -5.77
CA CYS A 134 9.82 6.92 -6.96
C CYS A 134 10.85 7.79 -7.69
N ARG A 135 11.54 8.67 -6.95
CA ARG A 135 12.58 9.54 -7.50
C ARG A 135 13.76 8.76 -8.11
N GLN A 136 14.18 7.67 -7.48
CA GLN A 136 15.25 6.81 -8.00
C GLN A 136 14.89 6.16 -9.34
N HIS A 137 13.60 6.03 -9.64
CA HIS A 137 13.07 5.46 -10.86
C HIS A 137 12.53 6.51 -11.85
N GLY A 138 12.85 7.78 -11.62
CA GLY A 138 12.53 8.87 -12.55
C GLY A 138 11.11 9.43 -12.44
N VAL A 139 10.33 8.99 -11.45
CA VAL A 139 9.02 9.58 -11.16
C VAL A 139 9.19 10.76 -10.22
N PRO A 140 8.85 11.99 -10.65
CA PRO A 140 9.05 13.17 -9.83
C PRO A 140 7.95 13.28 -8.75
N GLU A 141 8.21 14.03 -7.68
CA GLU A 141 7.31 14.08 -6.51
C GLU A 141 5.95 14.69 -6.84
N GLU A 142 5.90 15.63 -7.77
CA GLU A 142 4.65 16.21 -8.29
C GLU A 142 3.74 15.17 -8.97
N ASN A 143 4.25 13.99 -9.31
CA ASN A 143 3.46 12.88 -9.86
C ASN A 143 3.03 11.87 -8.79
N ILE A 144 3.30 12.16 -7.51
CA ILE A 144 2.83 11.35 -6.39
C ILE A 144 1.47 11.86 -5.93
N LEU A 145 0.49 10.96 -5.87
CA LEU A 145 -0.85 11.19 -5.35
C LEU A 145 -0.97 10.63 -3.95
N ASP A 146 -1.36 11.50 -3.00
CA ASP A 146 -1.82 11.05 -1.68
C ASP A 146 -3.30 10.69 -1.76
N LEU A 147 -3.61 9.40 -1.59
CA LEU A 147 -4.96 8.87 -1.67
C LEU A 147 -5.68 8.92 -0.31
N THR A 148 -4.99 9.26 0.77
CA THR A 148 -5.60 9.36 2.11
C THR A 148 -6.62 10.49 2.20
N THR A 149 -6.51 11.48 1.32
CA THR A 149 -7.36 12.68 1.27
C THR A 149 -8.48 12.59 0.23
N VAL A 150 -8.66 11.46 -0.45
CA VAL A 150 -9.69 11.27 -1.47
C VAL A 150 -10.65 10.16 -1.08
N ASP A 151 -11.82 10.11 -1.74
CA ASP A 151 -12.71 8.96 -1.61
C ASP A 151 -12.06 7.72 -2.24
N ARG A 152 -11.80 6.71 -1.40
CA ARG A 152 -11.20 5.42 -1.75
C ARG A 152 -12.23 4.29 -1.75
N CYS A 153 -13.51 4.62 -1.86
CA CYS A 153 -14.65 3.69 -1.80
C CYS A 153 -14.66 2.86 -0.50
N LEU A 154 -14.17 3.40 0.61
CA LEU A 154 -14.04 2.67 1.88
C LEU A 154 -15.41 2.34 2.49
N GLU A 155 -16.38 3.24 2.36
CA GLU A 155 -17.74 3.03 2.88
C GLU A 155 -18.43 1.82 2.21
N THR A 156 -18.25 1.68 0.89
CA THR A 156 -18.78 0.55 0.11
C THR A 156 -18.09 -0.77 0.48
N ARG A 157 -16.84 -0.74 0.97
CA ARG A 157 -16.12 -1.93 1.44
C ARG A 157 -16.65 -2.38 2.80
N ASP A 158 -16.73 -1.47 3.76
CA ASP A 158 -17.19 -1.76 5.12
C ASP A 158 -18.63 -2.33 5.12
N ALA A 159 -19.49 -1.84 4.21
CA ALA A 159 -20.84 -2.37 4.02
C ALA A 159 -20.87 -3.82 3.50
N LYS A 160 -19.96 -4.20 2.60
CA LYS A 160 -19.85 -5.56 2.05
C LYS A 160 -19.29 -6.56 3.05
N GLU A 161 -18.37 -6.13 3.91
CA GLU A 161 -17.84 -6.97 5.01
C GLU A 161 -18.95 -7.26 6.03
N THR A 162 -19.75 -6.25 6.40
CA THR A 162 -20.88 -6.41 7.34
C THR A 162 -21.98 -7.35 6.81
N GLN A 163 -22.27 -7.29 5.50
CA GLN A 163 -23.27 -8.18 4.88
C GLN A 163 -22.79 -9.63 4.72
N GLY A 164 -21.48 -9.84 4.54
CA GLY A 164 -20.91 -11.20 4.46
C GLY A 164 -20.87 -11.95 5.79
N GLU A 165 -20.97 -11.24 6.91
CA GLU A 165 -21.03 -11.85 8.26
C GLU A 165 -22.46 -12.27 8.67
N GLU A 166 -23.51 -11.75 8.01
CA GLU A 166 -24.91 -12.13 8.29
C GLU A 166 -25.37 -13.40 7.53
N GLU A 167 -24.59 -13.89 6.55
CA GLU A 167 -24.93 -15.06 5.72
C GLU A 167 -24.15 -16.35 6.07
N THR A 168 -23.42 -16.41 7.19
CA THR A 168 -22.74 -17.63 7.70
C THR A 168 -23.27 -18.15 9.02
#